data_AF-A0A6L5ETG0-F1
#
_entry.id   AF-A0A6L5ETG0-F1
#
_cell.length_a   1.000
_cell.length_b   1.000
_cell.length_c   1.000
_cell.angle_alpha   90.00
_cell.angle_beta   90.00
_cell.angle_gamma   90.00
#
_symmetry.space_group_name_H-M   'P 1'
#
loop_
_entity.id
_entity.type
_entity.pdbx_description
1 polymer ?
#
loop_
_entity_poly.entity_id
_entity_poly.type
_entity_poly.pdbx_seq_one_letter_code
_entity_poly.pdbx_strand_id
1 'polypeptide(L)'
;MAAVHAAQQKAAARGSQRGVRARRATGGGSRRSRRRRWSGPGADDRDPQPLGRVASRIAADRGWAGKLTNGRVFGEWPRLVGADVAEHAEPVSLQDGELTVRARSTAWATQLRLLQPQLIAKIAAGVGNGVVKRLKIQGPTTPSWRYGPRHVPGRGPRDTYG
;
A
#
# COMPACT_ATOMS: atom_id res chain seq x y z
N MET A 1 -48.68 57.35 -26.80
CA MET A 1 -47.31 56.80 -26.68
C MET A 1 -47.16 56.18 -25.30
N ALA A 2 -46.66 54.92 -25.27
CA ALA A 2 -46.07 54.11 -24.20
C ALA A 2 -45.87 54.76 -22.80
N ALA A 3 -45.96 54.10 -21.64
CA ALA A 3 -45.77 52.68 -21.31
C ALA A 3 -46.34 52.32 -19.91
N VAL A 4 -47.08 51.21 -19.89
CA VAL A 4 -47.25 50.12 -18.89
C VAL A 4 -46.72 50.21 -17.43
N HIS A 5 -47.69 50.08 -16.51
CA HIS A 5 -47.81 49.20 -15.32
C HIS A 5 -46.58 48.66 -14.55
N ALA A 6 -46.57 48.94 -13.24
CA ALA A 6 -46.17 47.99 -12.17
C ALA A 6 -46.71 48.52 -10.82
N ALA A 7 -47.71 47.91 -10.18
CA ALA A 7 -47.62 46.67 -9.39
C ALA A 7 -46.77 46.83 -8.12
N GLN A 8 -47.39 47.33 -7.03
CA GLN A 8 -47.22 46.82 -5.66
C GLN A 8 -48.05 47.66 -4.69
N GLN A 9 -48.39 47.01 -3.57
CA GLN A 9 -48.72 47.56 -2.26
C GLN A 9 -50.20 47.50 -1.82
N LYS A 10 -50.31 47.12 -0.54
CA LYS A 10 -51.45 47.22 0.38
C LYS A 10 -52.39 46.01 0.34
N ALA A 11 -52.04 44.91 1.04
CA ALA A 11 -52.15 44.77 2.49
C ALA A 11 -53.52 45.24 3.01
N ALA A 12 -54.46 44.31 3.20
CA ALA A 12 -55.56 44.48 4.15
C ALA A 12 -56.28 43.15 4.36
N ALA A 13 -56.77 42.98 5.58
CA ALA A 13 -57.67 41.95 6.09
C ALA A 13 -56.98 40.67 6.59
N ARG A 14 -57.08 40.26 7.87
CA ARG A 14 -57.91 40.69 9.00
C ARG A 14 -57.33 40.12 10.30
N GLY A 15 -57.51 40.87 11.40
CA GLY A 15 -57.87 40.41 12.76
C GLY A 15 -56.95 39.38 13.44
N SER A 16 -56.15 39.74 14.44
CA SER A 16 -56.53 40.10 15.83
C SER A 16 -56.94 38.91 16.71
N GLN A 17 -56.00 38.53 17.58
CA GLN A 17 -56.15 38.24 19.02
C GLN A 17 -56.24 36.80 19.56
N ARG A 18 -55.23 36.56 20.43
CA ARG A 18 -55.26 35.98 21.80
C ARG A 18 -55.19 34.46 21.98
N GLY A 19 -54.20 34.04 22.79
CA GLY A 19 -54.33 32.83 23.63
C GLY A 19 -53.07 32.02 23.93
N VAL A 20 -52.18 32.55 24.77
CA VAL A 20 -51.31 31.88 25.78
C VAL A 20 -51.12 30.35 25.70
N ARG A 21 -49.86 29.90 25.53
CA ARG A 21 -49.14 29.04 26.51
C ARG A 21 -47.67 28.82 26.12
N ALA A 22 -46.79 29.44 26.89
CA ALA A 22 -45.36 29.16 26.91
C ALA A 22 -45.11 27.70 27.33
N ARG A 23 -44.37 26.96 26.51
CA ARG A 23 -43.76 25.68 26.92
C ARG A 23 -42.24 25.83 26.83
N ARG A 24 -41.63 25.71 28.01
CA ARG A 24 -40.19 25.71 28.29
C ARG A 24 -39.43 24.89 27.24
N ALA A 25 -38.43 25.53 26.61
CA ALA A 25 -37.38 24.83 25.90
C ALA A 25 -36.45 24.18 26.93
N THR A 26 -36.77 22.95 27.33
CA THR A 26 -35.85 22.10 28.09
C THR A 26 -34.83 21.53 27.12
N GLY A 27 -33.55 21.87 27.34
CA GLY A 27 -32.43 21.20 26.70
C GLY A 27 -32.53 19.69 26.92
N GLY A 28 -32.47 18.94 25.83
CA GLY A 28 -32.52 17.48 25.84
C GLY A 28 -31.72 16.97 24.65
N GLY A 29 -30.49 16.55 24.92
CA GLY A 29 -29.52 16.11 23.92
C GLY A 29 -30.10 15.07 22.96
N SER A 30 -30.05 15.39 21.67
CA SER A 30 -30.26 14.42 20.59
C SER A 30 -29.04 13.49 20.47
N ARG A 31 -28.78 12.70 21.52
CA ARG A 31 -28.16 11.38 21.39
C ARG A 31 -29.22 10.45 20.81
N ARG A 32 -29.69 10.74 19.59
CA ARG A 32 -30.55 9.85 18.82
C ARG A 32 -29.75 8.58 18.58
N SER A 33 -29.91 7.67 19.55
CA SER A 33 -30.06 6.24 19.41
C SER A 33 -29.55 5.77 18.06
N ARG A 34 -28.40 5.09 18.11
CA ARG A 34 -27.89 4.16 17.11
C ARG A 34 -28.97 3.09 16.88
N ARG A 35 -30.06 3.48 16.23
CA ARG A 35 -31.20 2.61 15.92
C ARG A 35 -30.61 1.44 15.18
N ARG A 36 -30.74 0.27 15.81
CA ARG A 36 -30.37 -1.04 15.29
C ARG A 36 -30.92 -1.14 13.87
N ARG A 37 -30.08 -0.87 12.86
CA ARG A 37 -30.40 -1.13 11.46
C ARG A 37 -30.34 -2.65 11.34
N TRP A 38 -31.52 -3.23 11.21
CA TRP A 38 -31.69 -4.60 10.76
C TRP A 38 -31.18 -4.69 9.32
N SER A 39 -30.45 -5.76 9.02
CA SER A 39 -29.90 -6.05 7.69
C SER A 39 -31.05 -6.08 6.68
N GLY A 40 -30.95 -5.26 5.63
CA GLY A 40 -31.96 -5.20 4.57
C GLY A 40 -31.78 -6.33 3.55
N PRO A 41 -32.65 -6.45 2.55
CA PRO A 41 -32.57 -7.46 1.49
C PRO A 41 -31.42 -7.24 0.48
N GLY A 42 -30.40 -6.47 0.84
CA GLY A 42 -29.20 -6.24 0.03
C GLY A 42 -27.96 -6.60 0.85
N ALA A 43 -26.86 -6.92 0.16
CA ALA A 43 -25.62 -7.36 0.80
C ALA A 43 -25.19 -6.38 1.90
N ASP A 44 -25.29 -6.83 3.15
CA ASP A 44 -24.83 -6.13 4.34
C ASP A 44 -23.36 -6.53 4.61
N ASP A 45 -22.57 -5.62 5.17
CA ASP A 45 -21.22 -5.97 5.67
C ASP A 45 -21.29 -7.00 6.82
N ARG A 46 -22.49 -7.24 7.36
CA ARG A 46 -22.79 -8.27 8.37
C ARG A 46 -23.22 -9.62 7.80
N ASP A 47 -23.44 -9.72 6.49
CA ASP A 47 -23.81 -10.99 5.85
C ASP A 47 -22.57 -11.89 5.69
N PRO A 48 -22.74 -13.22 5.72
CA PRO A 48 -21.64 -14.15 5.47
C PRO A 48 -21.08 -13.93 4.06
N GLN A 49 -19.88 -13.34 4.00
CA GLN A 49 -19.18 -13.09 2.75
C GLN A 49 -18.31 -14.29 2.36
N PRO A 50 -18.11 -14.55 1.06
CA PRO A 50 -17.15 -15.54 0.60
C PRO A 50 -15.77 -15.26 1.18
N LEU A 51 -15.11 -16.29 1.72
CA LEU A 51 -13.83 -16.16 2.42
C LEU A 51 -12.78 -15.41 1.58
N GLY A 52 -12.72 -15.68 0.27
CA GLY A 52 -11.83 -15.01 -0.68
C GLY A 52 -12.09 -13.50 -0.82
N ARG A 53 -13.35 -13.06 -0.75
CA ARG A 53 -13.72 -11.63 -0.79
C ARG A 53 -13.29 -10.93 0.49
N VAL A 54 -13.53 -11.53 1.65
CA VAL A 54 -13.12 -10.99 2.95
C VAL A 54 -11.60 -10.96 3.08
N ALA A 55 -10.92 -12.04 2.68
CA ALA A 55 -9.47 -12.11 2.67
C ALA A 55 -8.85 -11.05 1.75
N SER A 56 -9.41 -10.84 0.56
CA SER A 56 -8.94 -9.80 -0.37
C SER A 56 -9.17 -8.39 0.19
N ARG A 57 -10.30 -8.15 0.85
CA ARG A 57 -10.64 -6.85 1.47
C ARG A 57 -9.73 -6.56 2.66
N ILE A 58 -9.51 -7.53 3.54
CA ILE A 58 -8.54 -7.42 4.66
C ILE A 58 -7.12 -7.26 4.13
N ALA A 59 -6.76 -7.95 3.05
CA ALA A 59 -5.47 -7.79 2.42
C ALA A 59 -5.29 -6.41 1.78
N ALA A 60 -6.35 -5.81 1.24
CA ALA A 60 -6.34 -4.44 0.75
C ALA A 60 -6.26 -3.43 1.91
N ASP A 61 -7.11 -3.55 2.93
CA ASP A 61 -7.21 -2.64 4.07
C ASP A 61 -5.94 -2.63 4.94
N ARG A 62 -5.22 -3.76 5.01
CA ARG A 62 -3.95 -3.87 5.74
C ARG A 62 -2.70 -3.69 4.86
N GLY A 63 -2.86 -3.38 3.58
CA GLY A 63 -1.74 -3.26 2.63
C GLY A 63 -0.98 -4.57 2.38
N TRP A 64 -1.60 -5.72 2.65
CA TRP A 64 -1.03 -7.05 2.41
C TRP A 64 -1.13 -7.50 0.95
N ALA A 65 -1.94 -6.84 0.11
CA ALA A 65 -1.98 -7.15 -1.32
C ALA A 65 -0.60 -7.06 -1.99
N GLY A 66 0.21 -6.04 -1.64
CA GLY A 66 1.61 -5.97 -2.07
C GLY A 66 2.49 -7.05 -1.43
N LYS A 67 2.24 -7.41 -0.16
CA LYS A 67 3.01 -8.43 0.57
C LYS A 67 2.78 -9.85 0.04
N LEU A 68 1.56 -10.16 -0.43
CA LEU A 68 1.20 -11.45 -1.04
C LEU A 68 1.92 -11.63 -2.39
N THR A 69 1.91 -10.60 -3.24
CA THR A 69 2.64 -10.61 -4.51
C THR A 69 4.15 -10.68 -4.30
N ASN A 70 4.66 -10.01 -3.26
CA ASN A 70 6.06 -10.14 -2.87
C ASN A 70 6.39 -11.59 -2.49
N GLY A 71 5.54 -12.26 -1.71
CA GLY A 71 5.72 -13.66 -1.32
C GLY A 71 5.88 -14.62 -2.50
N ARG A 72 5.22 -14.35 -3.64
CA ARG A 72 5.37 -15.15 -4.86
C ARG A 72 6.78 -15.04 -5.47
N VAL A 73 7.43 -13.87 -5.39
CA VAL A 73 8.82 -13.71 -5.86
C VAL A 73 9.77 -14.60 -5.06
N PHE A 74 9.60 -14.67 -3.74
CA PHE A 74 10.44 -15.51 -2.87
C PHE A 74 10.13 -17.00 -3.06
N GLY A 75 8.85 -17.39 -3.13
CA GLY A 75 8.45 -18.80 -3.25
C GLY A 75 8.75 -19.41 -4.62
N GLU A 76 8.68 -18.62 -5.70
CA GLU A 76 8.89 -19.09 -7.07
C GLU A 76 10.22 -18.60 -7.66
N TRP A 77 11.16 -18.14 -6.82
CA TRP A 77 12.42 -17.56 -7.29
C TRP A 77 13.14 -18.42 -8.35
N PRO A 78 13.37 -19.73 -8.14
CA PRO A 78 14.05 -20.56 -9.13
C PRO A 78 13.29 -20.66 -10.46
N ARG A 79 11.95 -20.61 -10.42
CA ARG A 79 11.10 -20.65 -11.60
C ARG A 79 11.14 -19.33 -12.38
N LEU A 80 11.28 -18.21 -11.68
CA LEU A 80 11.29 -16.87 -12.29
C LEU A 80 12.63 -16.53 -12.95
N VAL A 81 13.75 -16.78 -12.25
CA VAL A 81 15.08 -16.39 -12.74
C VAL A 81 15.83 -17.52 -13.44
N GLY A 82 15.47 -18.77 -13.16
CA GLY A 82 16.16 -19.97 -13.62
C GLY A 82 17.07 -20.58 -12.54
N ALA A 83 17.38 -21.87 -12.71
CA ALA A 83 18.15 -22.64 -11.72
C ALA A 83 19.55 -22.07 -11.45
N ASP A 84 20.26 -21.68 -12.51
CA ASP A 84 21.60 -21.11 -12.45
C ASP A 84 21.62 -19.82 -11.59
N VAL A 85 20.78 -18.84 -11.93
CA VAL A 85 20.69 -17.60 -11.13
C VAL A 85 20.24 -17.87 -9.69
N ALA A 86 19.31 -18.80 -9.48
CA ALA A 86 18.82 -19.12 -8.14
C ALA A 86 19.84 -19.86 -7.26
N GLU A 87 20.79 -20.59 -7.85
CA GLU A 87 21.90 -21.21 -7.12
C GLU A 87 22.90 -20.16 -6.60
N HIS A 88 23.03 -19.06 -7.33
CA HIS A 88 24.06 -18.06 -7.07
C HIS A 88 23.54 -16.76 -6.44
N ALA A 89 22.22 -16.58 -6.40
CA ALA A 89 21.59 -15.34 -5.97
C ALA A 89 20.29 -15.62 -5.23
N GLU A 90 20.14 -15.05 -4.04
CA GLU A 90 18.96 -15.20 -3.20
C GLU A 90 18.21 -13.86 -3.05
N PRO A 91 16.86 -13.85 -3.12
CA PRO A 91 16.08 -12.66 -2.85
C PRO A 91 16.08 -12.39 -1.33
N VAL A 92 16.48 -11.19 -0.92
CA VAL A 92 16.59 -10.80 0.49
C VAL A 92 15.37 -10.00 0.94
N SER A 93 14.97 -9.02 0.15
CA SER A 93 13.84 -8.13 0.49
C SER A 93 13.23 -7.53 -0.77
N LEU A 94 11.93 -7.25 -0.72
CA LEU A 94 11.22 -6.54 -1.77
C LEU A 94 10.39 -5.43 -1.14
N GLN A 95 10.76 -4.19 -1.41
CA GLN A 95 10.12 -3.00 -0.84
C GLN A 95 9.93 -1.96 -1.94
N ASP A 96 8.71 -1.43 -2.08
CA ASP A 96 8.37 -0.38 -3.06
C ASP A 96 8.82 -0.68 -4.51
N GLY A 97 8.81 -1.96 -4.88
CA GLY A 97 9.27 -2.45 -6.19
C GLY A 97 10.79 -2.49 -6.37
N GLU A 98 11.58 -2.27 -5.32
CA GLU A 98 13.01 -2.56 -5.29
C GLU A 98 13.24 -3.96 -4.69
N LEU A 99 13.68 -4.89 -5.53
CA LEU A 99 14.07 -6.23 -5.11
C LEU A 99 15.57 -6.23 -4.76
N THR A 100 15.89 -6.48 -3.51
CA THR A 100 17.26 -6.71 -3.05
C THR A 100 17.61 -8.19 -3.22
N VAL A 101 18.71 -8.46 -3.92
CA VAL A 101 19.25 -9.79 -4.17
C VAL A 101 20.67 -9.87 -3.62
N ARG A 102 20.98 -10.92 -2.87
CA ARG A 102 22.34 -11.20 -2.41
C ARG A 102 22.97 -12.24 -3.32
N ALA A 103 24.11 -11.89 -3.89
CA ALA A 103 24.94 -12.80 -4.67
C ALA A 103 25.92 -13.55 -3.76
N ARG A 104 26.18 -14.83 -4.08
CA ARG A 104 27.13 -15.65 -3.32
C ARG A 104 28.59 -15.23 -3.50
N SER A 105 28.92 -14.57 -4.61
CA SER A 105 30.28 -14.10 -4.91
C SER A 105 30.29 -12.73 -5.58
N THR A 106 31.44 -12.06 -5.54
CA THR A 106 31.65 -10.77 -6.21
C THR A 106 31.54 -10.87 -7.72
N ALA A 107 32.05 -11.97 -8.32
CA ALA A 107 31.91 -12.25 -9.75
C ALA A 107 30.43 -12.36 -10.16
N TRP A 108 29.64 -13.12 -9.39
CA TRP A 108 28.20 -13.26 -9.62
C TRP A 108 27.45 -11.95 -9.41
N ALA A 109 27.81 -11.14 -8.41
CA ALA A 109 27.23 -9.82 -8.24
C ALA A 109 27.41 -8.94 -9.50
N THR A 110 28.59 -9.00 -10.12
CA THR A 110 28.87 -8.28 -11.37
C THR A 110 28.05 -8.84 -12.53
N GLN A 111 27.97 -10.17 -12.69
CA GLN A 111 27.15 -10.81 -13.72
C GLN A 111 25.67 -10.40 -13.60
N LEU A 112 25.12 -10.42 -12.39
CA LEU A 112 23.73 -10.01 -12.15
C LEU A 112 23.47 -8.55 -12.52
N ARG A 113 24.46 -7.66 -12.33
CA ARG A 113 24.33 -6.23 -12.71
C ARG A 113 24.21 -6.08 -14.21
N LEU A 114 24.97 -6.87 -14.97
CA LEU A 114 24.89 -6.89 -16.44
C LEU A 114 23.56 -7.46 -16.92
N LEU A 115 23.06 -8.50 -16.24
CA LEU A 115 21.80 -9.18 -16.59
C LEU A 115 20.55 -8.53 -15.98
N GLN A 116 20.70 -7.43 -15.23
CA GLN A 116 19.62 -6.79 -14.48
C GLN A 116 18.36 -6.48 -15.32
N PRO A 117 18.46 -5.90 -16.53
CA PRO A 117 17.27 -5.61 -17.35
C PRO A 117 16.51 -6.89 -17.73
N GLN A 118 17.23 -7.96 -18.05
CA GLN A 118 16.65 -9.25 -18.44
C GLN A 118 15.99 -9.94 -17.25
N LEU A 119 16.59 -9.86 -16.06
CA LEU A 119 16.03 -10.41 -14.83
C LEU A 119 14.73 -9.70 -14.43
N ILE A 120 14.69 -8.36 -14.52
CA ILE A 120 13.47 -7.60 -14.25
C ILE A 120 12.36 -8.02 -15.22
N ALA A 121 12.66 -8.15 -16.51
CA ALA A 121 11.69 -8.59 -17.52
C ALA A 121 11.16 -10.01 -17.26
N LYS A 122 12.04 -10.96 -16.92
CA LYS A 122 11.64 -12.34 -16.57
C LYS A 122 10.73 -12.39 -15.34
N ILE A 123 11.10 -11.65 -14.28
CA ILE A 123 10.29 -11.60 -13.06
C ILE A 123 8.94 -10.94 -13.33
N ALA A 124 8.91 -9.85 -14.11
CA ALA A 124 7.67 -9.19 -14.50
C ALA A 124 6.74 -10.14 -15.30
N ALA A 125 7.29 -10.97 -16.19
CA ALA A 125 6.52 -11.96 -16.93
C ALA A 125 5.87 -13.04 -16.04
N GLY A 126 6.52 -13.45 -14.95
CA GLY A 126 5.99 -14.48 -14.06
C GLY A 126 5.05 -13.96 -12.97
N VAL A 127 5.30 -12.77 -12.43
CA VAL A 127 4.61 -12.25 -11.23
C VAL A 127 3.67 -11.08 -11.55
N GLY A 128 3.86 -10.43 -12.70
CA GLY A 128 3.09 -9.28 -13.16
C GLY A 128 3.92 -8.00 -13.23
N ASN A 129 3.54 -7.11 -14.15
CA ASN A 129 4.23 -5.84 -14.36
C ASN A 129 4.08 -4.93 -13.13
N GLY A 130 5.17 -4.30 -12.70
CA GLY A 130 5.18 -3.31 -11.62
C GLY A 130 5.49 -3.86 -10.22
N VAL A 131 5.61 -5.19 -10.06
CA VAL A 131 6.01 -5.84 -8.80
C VAL A 131 7.49 -5.61 -8.51
N VAL A 132 8.35 -5.77 -9.51
CA VAL A 132 9.78 -5.43 -9.43
C VAL A 132 10.07 -4.38 -10.50
N LYS A 133 10.41 -3.18 -10.03
CA LYS A 133 10.78 -2.02 -10.85
C LYS A 133 12.30 -1.84 -10.91
N ARG A 134 12.98 -2.18 -9.82
CA ARG A 134 14.43 -2.02 -9.67
C ARG A 134 15.03 -3.24 -8.98
N LEU A 135 16.26 -3.56 -9.34
CA LEU A 135 17.04 -4.61 -8.71
C LEU A 135 18.22 -3.99 -7.97
N LYS A 136 18.39 -4.33 -6.71
CA LYS A 136 19.52 -3.92 -5.87
C LYS A 136 20.36 -5.14 -5.57
N ILE A 137 21.57 -5.17 -6.13
CA ILE A 137 22.45 -6.33 -6.03
C ILE A 137 23.48 -6.09 -4.93
N GLN A 138 23.39 -6.89 -3.88
CA GLN A 138 24.37 -6.95 -2.81
C GLN A 138 25.39 -8.05 -3.12
N GLY A 139 26.67 -7.71 -3.07
CA GLY A 139 27.73 -8.72 -3.09
C GLY A 139 27.78 -9.50 -1.77
N PRO A 140 28.63 -10.53 -1.69
CA PRO A 140 28.93 -11.16 -0.41
C PRO A 140 29.43 -10.09 0.58
N THR A 141 29.02 -10.19 1.84
CA THR A 141 29.47 -9.25 2.87
C THR A 141 31.00 -9.30 2.96
N THR A 142 31.67 -8.25 2.50
CA THR A 142 33.12 -8.15 2.62
C THR A 142 33.50 -8.07 4.09
N PRO A 143 34.47 -8.86 4.57
CA PRO A 143 34.97 -8.73 5.94
C PRO A 143 35.49 -7.30 6.16
N SER A 144 34.91 -6.59 7.12
CA SER A 144 35.47 -5.32 7.55
C SER A 144 36.57 -5.59 8.57
N TRP A 145 37.83 -5.30 8.22
CA TRP A 145 38.96 -5.40 9.16
C TRP A 145 39.01 -4.25 10.19
N ARG A 146 37.90 -3.50 10.31
CA ARG A 146 37.76 -2.40 11.24
C ARG A 146 37.22 -2.93 12.55
N TYR A 147 38.08 -2.99 13.56
CA TYR A 147 37.72 -3.40 14.91
C TYR A 147 37.79 -2.19 15.86
N GLY A 148 36.68 -1.91 16.54
CA GLY A 148 36.61 -0.95 17.64
C GLY A 148 36.71 0.53 17.26
N PRO A 149 36.53 1.44 18.24
CA PRO A 149 36.50 2.90 18.02
C PRO A 149 37.90 3.52 17.78
N ARG A 150 38.98 2.78 18.04
CA ARG A 150 40.35 3.22 17.78
C ARG A 150 40.94 2.39 16.63
N HIS A 151 40.80 2.91 15.41
CA HIS A 151 41.36 2.30 14.21
C HIS A 151 42.42 3.23 13.62
N VAL A 152 43.61 2.68 13.33
CA VAL A 152 44.69 3.44 12.69
C VAL A 152 44.42 3.50 11.18
N PRO A 153 44.43 4.68 10.53
CA PRO A 153 44.40 4.76 9.08
C PRO A 153 45.68 4.13 8.50
N GLY A 154 45.57 2.92 7.98
CA GLY A 154 46.64 2.17 7.33
C GLY A 154 46.16 1.53 6.03
N ARG A 155 47.10 1.10 5.16
CA ARG A 155 46.73 0.40 3.91
C ARG A 155 46.00 -0.90 4.27
N GLY A 156 44.78 -1.04 3.79
CA GLY A 156 43.97 -2.25 3.94
C GLY A 156 44.61 -3.48 3.30
N PRO A 157 43.92 -4.64 3.35
CA PRO A 157 44.45 -5.92 2.88
C PRO A 157 44.99 -5.81 1.45
N ARG A 158 46.26 -6.16 1.26
CA ARG A 158 46.91 -6.24 -0.04
C ARG A 158 46.82 -7.69 -0.49
N ASP A 159 46.03 -7.93 -1.53
CA ASP A 159 46.10 -9.09 -2.41
C ASP A 159 46.15 -10.46 -1.69
N THR A 160 44.99 -11.08 -1.47
CA THR A 160 44.96 -12.49 -1.01
C THR A 160 43.80 -13.30 -1.56
N TYR A 161 43.39 -13.07 -2.81
CA TYR A 161 42.51 -14.01 -3.51
C TYR A 161 43.04 -14.21 -4.93
N GLY A 162 44.02 -15.11 -5.03
CA GLY A 162 44.29 -15.89 -6.24
C GLY A 162 43.64 -17.26 -6.11
#